data_AF-A0A078A1Y3-F1
#
_entry.id   AF-A0A078A1Y3-F1
#
_cell.length_a   1.000
_cell.length_b   1.000
_cell.length_c   1.000
_cell.angle_alpha   90.00
_cell.angle_beta   90.00
_cell.angle_gamma   90.00
#
_symmetry.space_group_name_H-M   'P 1'
#
loop_
_entity.id
_entity.type
_entity.pdbx_description
1 polymer ?
#
loop_
_entity_poly.entity_id
_entity_poly.type
_entity_poly.pdbx_seq_one_letter_code
_entity_poly.pdbx_strand_id
1 'polypeptide(L)'
;MTNNTGGNGSTNNTQNLNSTQNDTNSDEGSNNNQNINNTDNSSNHSAVVNNTNTSSQNNSQENNTNQIGQESYIIYLCPGMIVPNLESGPFFITELLNIINLSAGSNNTYKFPEVCNYKNTSLYNLKIDLLFQESLPGYINYNNTHLDLTPPFGINGQSYLIVTLSSEFDDFIVFNQYMIELNITSRPHDNKAILEPSINQTDYKRFDENFSMTITEISTDSYATIEFSKPIVVPKNFNKLLKQSLSISFGSDFESYNVLDSFDVQSFDGKILKIKLNFIDQYSISSGFDSDKLIIQITNNKLFMAKDTNLPILSNFQSQRVIPQQTNEDQDEIDNQKQTNQIITDILSASIYSGIIIGTFSGTSLQMLWGFINTLQLITHTPLFQIHYTLNILLFLQAVFDVVNLDPYKIEEQIKWLFNLKPSEEYEPYNDLL
;
A
#
# COMPACT_ATOMS: atom_id res chain seq x y z
N MET A 1 37.15 26.51 -39.16
CA MET A 1 37.18 26.46 -40.63
C MET A 1 37.96 25.24 -41.06
N THR A 2 37.26 24.19 -41.51
CA THR A 2 37.60 23.28 -42.63
C THR A 2 36.62 22.11 -42.56
N ASN A 3 35.92 21.85 -43.66
CA ASN A 3 34.93 20.79 -43.74
C ASN A 3 35.59 19.42 -43.85
N ASN A 4 34.91 18.38 -43.38
CA ASN A 4 35.06 17.06 -43.99
C ASN A 4 33.68 16.41 -44.10
N THR A 5 33.31 16.01 -45.31
CA THR A 5 31.97 15.49 -45.67
C THR A 5 32.11 14.27 -46.56
N GLY A 6 31.38 13.22 -46.20
CA GLY A 6 31.33 11.93 -46.93
C GLY A 6 31.44 10.76 -45.96
N GLY A 7 30.65 9.70 -46.07
CA GLY A 7 29.55 9.46 -47.01
C GLY A 7 28.98 8.04 -46.82
N ASN A 8 27.74 7.85 -47.28
CA ASN A 8 26.95 6.61 -47.42
C ASN A 8 27.55 5.24 -47.04
N GLY A 9 26.74 4.45 -46.32
CA GLY A 9 26.95 3.00 -46.14
C GLY A 9 25.69 2.29 -45.64
N SER A 10 24.66 2.17 -46.49
CA SER A 10 23.48 1.35 -46.19
C SER A 10 23.67 -0.06 -46.74
N THR A 11 23.50 -1.08 -45.89
CA THR A 11 23.32 -2.48 -46.29
C THR A 11 22.34 -3.17 -45.35
N ASN A 12 21.12 -3.39 -45.83
CA ASN A 12 20.24 -4.42 -45.28
C ASN A 12 20.89 -5.79 -45.48
N ASN A 13 20.79 -6.68 -44.49
CA ASN A 13 21.14 -8.09 -44.69
C ASN A 13 20.08 -8.98 -44.05
N THR A 14 19.09 -9.36 -44.86
CA THR A 14 18.06 -10.33 -44.49
C THR A 14 18.65 -11.73 -44.65
N GLN A 15 18.97 -12.42 -43.54
CA GLN A 15 19.36 -13.83 -43.59
C GLN A 15 18.24 -14.75 -43.14
N ASN A 16 17.81 -15.54 -44.12
CA ASN A 16 16.89 -16.66 -44.05
C ASN A 16 17.60 -17.85 -43.38
N LEU A 17 16.99 -18.50 -42.39
CA LEU A 17 17.52 -19.74 -41.80
C LEU A 17 16.42 -20.77 -41.55
N ASN A 18 16.62 -21.91 -42.21
CA ASN A 18 15.75 -23.05 -42.33
C ASN A 18 15.20 -23.62 -41.01
N SER A 19 13.92 -23.99 -41.05
CA SER A 19 13.35 -25.01 -40.17
C SER A 19 13.94 -26.39 -40.47
N THR A 20 14.43 -27.09 -39.44
CA THR A 20 14.81 -28.51 -39.54
C THR A 20 13.86 -29.31 -38.66
N GLN A 21 13.00 -30.12 -39.27
CA GLN A 21 12.26 -31.17 -38.56
C GLN A 21 13.22 -32.31 -38.19
N ASN A 22 13.12 -32.80 -36.96
CA ASN A 22 13.69 -34.10 -36.58
C ASN A 22 12.52 -35.02 -36.20
N ASP A 23 12.11 -35.86 -37.15
CA ASP A 23 11.34 -37.06 -36.84
C ASP A 23 12.25 -38.07 -36.14
N THR A 24 11.80 -38.67 -35.04
CA THR A 24 12.31 -39.98 -34.60
C THR A 24 11.14 -40.81 -34.07
N ASN A 25 10.88 -41.92 -34.74
CA ASN A 25 9.80 -42.87 -34.46
C ASN A 25 10.42 -44.24 -34.15
N SER A 26 9.72 -45.10 -33.38
CA SER A 26 9.92 -46.57 -33.25
C SER A 26 11.30 -47.10 -32.79
N ASP A 27 11.50 -48.25 -32.13
CA ASP A 27 10.71 -49.25 -31.35
C ASP A 27 11.76 -50.10 -30.58
N GLU A 28 11.51 -51.02 -29.62
CA GLU A 28 10.31 -51.67 -29.05
C GLU A 28 10.53 -51.89 -27.52
N GLY A 29 9.65 -52.60 -26.79
CA GLY A 29 9.99 -53.08 -25.43
C GLY A 29 8.84 -53.53 -24.51
N SER A 30 8.01 -54.48 -24.93
CA SER A 30 6.92 -55.03 -24.12
C SER A 30 7.38 -55.73 -22.82
N ASN A 31 6.65 -55.54 -21.71
CA ASN A 31 6.28 -56.67 -20.86
C ASN A 31 5.04 -56.44 -19.96
N ASN A 32 4.13 -57.40 -19.98
CA ASN A 32 2.92 -57.47 -19.12
C ASN A 32 3.26 -57.94 -17.70
N ASN A 33 2.45 -57.52 -16.71
CA ASN A 33 1.71 -58.52 -15.92
C ASN A 33 0.44 -57.96 -15.24
N GLN A 34 -0.56 -58.84 -15.07
CA GLN A 34 -1.89 -58.50 -14.51
C GLN A 34 -2.09 -59.05 -13.08
N ASN A 35 -2.91 -58.35 -12.29
CA ASN A 35 -3.95 -58.86 -11.35
C ASN A 35 -4.55 -57.64 -10.62
N ILE A 36 -5.84 -57.32 -10.61
CA ILE A 36 -7.08 -58.11 -10.36
C ILE A 36 -7.18 -58.60 -8.89
N ASN A 37 -7.86 -57.84 -8.02
CA ASN A 37 -9.18 -58.23 -7.52
C ASN A 37 -9.93 -57.17 -6.66
N ASN A 38 -11.25 -57.27 -6.71
CA ASN A 38 -12.30 -56.49 -6.04
C ASN A 38 -12.23 -56.43 -4.50
N THR A 39 -13.04 -55.56 -3.87
CA THR A 39 -14.27 -55.97 -3.12
C THR A 39 -15.18 -54.76 -2.83
N ASP A 40 -16.50 -54.95 -2.94
CA ASP A 40 -17.57 -53.97 -2.69
C ASP A 40 -17.92 -53.72 -1.20
N ASN A 41 -18.50 -52.55 -0.91
CA ASN A 41 -19.78 -52.35 -0.20
C ASN A 41 -20.02 -50.84 0.02
N SER A 42 -21.11 -50.23 -0.48
CA SER A 42 -22.50 -50.31 -0.01
C SER A 42 -22.75 -49.63 1.34
N SER A 43 -23.45 -48.49 1.33
CA SER A 43 -24.82 -48.41 1.89
C SER A 43 -25.44 -47.01 1.75
N ASN A 44 -26.77 -46.98 1.57
CA ASN A 44 -27.59 -45.76 1.52
C ASN A 44 -27.80 -45.15 2.91
N HIS A 45 -27.95 -43.82 2.99
CA HIS A 45 -29.10 -43.26 3.74
C HIS A 45 -29.54 -41.89 3.24
N SER A 46 -30.84 -41.77 2.94
CA SER A 46 -31.52 -40.50 2.69
C SER A 46 -32.09 -39.96 3.99
N ALA A 47 -31.97 -38.65 4.23
CA ALA A 47 -32.75 -37.97 5.26
C ALA A 47 -33.17 -36.57 4.78
N VAL A 48 -34.46 -36.42 4.48
CA VAL A 48 -35.11 -35.13 4.31
C VAL A 48 -35.39 -34.55 5.69
N VAL A 49 -34.91 -33.35 5.99
CA VAL A 49 -35.37 -32.57 7.15
C VAL A 49 -35.57 -31.11 6.74
N ASN A 50 -36.78 -30.61 6.99
CA ASN A 50 -37.16 -29.21 6.79
C ASN A 50 -36.34 -28.28 7.70
N ASN A 51 -35.93 -27.11 7.20
CA ASN A 51 -35.47 -26.03 8.07
C ASN A 51 -36.53 -24.92 8.11
N THR A 52 -37.33 -24.92 9.18
CA THR A 52 -38.35 -23.90 9.46
C THR A 52 -37.72 -22.66 10.07
N ASN A 53 -38.21 -21.49 9.65
CA ASN A 53 -37.98 -20.22 10.36
C ASN A 53 -38.39 -20.34 11.84
N THR A 54 -37.50 -19.97 12.75
CA THR A 54 -37.90 -19.57 14.12
C THR A 54 -37.05 -18.39 14.58
N SER A 55 -37.73 -17.26 14.75
CA SER A 55 -37.21 -16.05 15.39
C SER A 55 -37.30 -16.16 16.91
N SER A 56 -36.21 -15.86 17.62
CA SER A 56 -36.21 -15.61 19.07
C SER A 56 -35.13 -14.56 19.36
N GLN A 57 -35.51 -13.29 19.45
CA GLN A 57 -35.91 -12.59 20.68
C GLN A 57 -34.80 -12.47 21.73
N ASN A 58 -34.54 -11.20 22.07
CA ASN A 58 -33.62 -10.75 23.11
C ASN A 58 -33.87 -11.44 24.45
N ASN A 59 -32.79 -11.82 25.13
CA ASN A 59 -32.72 -11.81 26.58
C ASN A 59 -31.39 -11.19 27.00
N SER A 60 -31.47 -9.97 27.51
CA SER A 60 -30.36 -9.28 28.17
C SER A 60 -30.17 -9.88 29.57
N GLN A 61 -29.04 -10.56 29.80
CA GLN A 61 -28.64 -11.01 31.12
C GLN A 61 -27.42 -10.19 31.58
N GLU A 62 -27.58 -9.50 32.71
CA GLU A 62 -26.52 -8.71 33.34
C GLU A 62 -25.42 -9.63 33.88
N ASN A 63 -24.21 -9.53 33.33
CA ASN A 63 -23.01 -10.10 33.93
C ASN A 63 -22.16 -8.98 34.53
N ASN A 64 -22.24 -8.81 35.84
CA ASN A 64 -21.32 -7.98 36.61
C ASN A 64 -19.94 -8.65 36.68
N THR A 65 -19.02 -8.25 35.81
CA THR A 65 -17.58 -8.53 35.98
C THR A 65 -16.88 -7.30 36.55
N ASN A 66 -16.29 -7.46 37.74
CA ASN A 66 -15.49 -6.42 38.38
C ASN A 66 -14.30 -6.05 37.48
N GLN A 67 -14.31 -4.83 36.92
CA GLN A 67 -13.12 -4.25 36.31
C GLN A 67 -12.13 -3.88 37.40
N ILE A 68 -11.01 -4.60 37.46
CA ILE A 68 -9.81 -4.15 38.16
C ILE A 68 -9.32 -2.90 37.44
N GLY A 69 -9.12 -1.81 38.18
CA GLY A 69 -8.75 -0.52 37.60
C GLY A 69 -7.44 -0.60 36.84
N GLN A 70 -7.47 -0.27 35.55
CA GLN A 70 -6.26 0.02 34.80
C GLN A 70 -5.70 1.37 35.28
N GLU A 71 -4.53 1.34 35.91
CA GLU A 71 -3.79 2.55 36.24
C GLU A 71 -3.36 3.23 34.92
N SER A 72 -3.93 4.40 34.65
CA SER A 72 -3.59 5.18 33.46
C SER A 72 -2.25 5.87 33.65
N TYR A 73 -1.18 5.17 33.25
CA TYR A 73 0.17 5.74 33.21
C TYR A 73 0.19 6.99 32.31
N ILE A 74 0.33 8.16 32.94
CA ILE A 74 0.55 9.42 32.22
C ILE A 74 1.96 9.35 31.62
N ILE A 75 2.03 9.08 30.32
CA ILE A 75 3.28 9.13 29.56
C ILE A 75 3.69 10.61 29.47
N TYR A 76 4.73 10.98 30.22
CA TYR A 76 5.36 12.31 30.10
C TYR A 76 6.17 12.36 28.81
N LEU A 77 5.47 12.62 27.69
CA LEU A 77 6.09 12.83 26.39
C LEU A 77 6.98 14.08 26.44
N CYS A 78 8.24 13.93 26.03
CA CYS A 78 9.16 15.05 25.87
C CYS A 78 8.57 16.04 24.85
N PRO A 79 8.40 17.32 25.21
CA PRO A 79 7.49 18.22 24.49
C PRO A 79 7.95 18.46 23.05
N GLY A 80 7.11 18.04 22.09
CA GLY A 80 7.27 18.36 20.68
C GLY A 80 8.07 17.35 19.84
N MET A 81 8.50 16.21 20.38
CA MET A 81 9.21 15.18 19.61
C MET A 81 8.37 13.90 19.41
N ILE A 82 8.33 13.41 18.18
CA ILE A 82 7.87 12.06 17.85
C ILE A 82 9.01 11.10 18.20
N VAL A 83 8.84 10.29 19.25
CA VAL A 83 9.90 9.38 19.74
C VAL A 83 10.04 8.18 18.79
N PRO A 84 11.21 7.95 18.16
CA PRO A 84 11.44 6.75 17.37
C PRO A 84 11.72 5.56 18.31
N ASN A 85 10.76 4.62 18.35
CA ASN A 85 10.77 3.36 19.11
C ASN A 85 10.76 3.49 20.67
N LEU A 86 9.86 2.73 21.30
CA LEU A 86 9.71 2.59 22.77
C LEU A 86 10.86 1.81 23.46
N GLU A 87 11.88 1.40 22.70
CA GLU A 87 13.07 0.71 23.20
C GLU A 87 14.31 1.61 23.28
N SER A 88 14.23 2.87 22.82
CA SER A 88 15.37 3.80 22.86
C SER A 88 15.88 4.05 24.28
N GLY A 89 17.17 4.38 24.45
CA GLY A 89 17.71 4.83 25.75
C GLY A 89 17.35 6.28 26.07
N PRO A 90 17.69 6.79 27.28
CA PRO A 90 17.65 8.23 27.56
C PRO A 90 18.54 9.01 26.59
N PHE A 91 18.08 10.18 26.12
CA PHE A 91 18.79 10.96 25.08
C PHE A 91 18.78 12.47 25.36
N PHE A 92 19.75 13.21 24.81
CA PHE A 92 19.80 14.67 24.89
C PHE A 92 18.77 15.32 23.95
N ILE A 93 17.98 16.28 24.45
CA ILE A 93 16.92 16.99 23.70
C ILE A 93 17.50 17.85 22.57
N THR A 94 18.70 18.39 22.77
CA THR A 94 19.48 19.08 21.72
C THR A 94 20.80 18.36 21.47
N GLU A 95 21.37 18.50 20.26
CA GLU A 95 22.64 17.87 19.91
C GLU A 95 23.78 18.34 20.85
N LEU A 96 24.62 17.40 21.27
CA LEU A 96 25.88 17.71 21.95
C LEU A 96 26.86 18.42 21.01
N LEU A 97 27.77 19.21 21.60
CA LEU A 97 28.90 19.74 20.85
C LEU A 97 29.84 18.60 20.45
N ASN A 98 29.98 18.38 19.14
CA ASN A 98 30.84 17.34 18.59
C ASN A 98 32.34 17.64 18.81
N ILE A 99 32.73 18.91 18.99
CA ILE A 99 34.12 19.37 19.17
C ILE A 99 34.16 20.45 20.25
N ILE A 100 35.07 20.32 21.22
CA ILE A 100 35.40 21.33 22.22
C ILE A 100 36.89 21.71 22.06
N ASN A 101 37.15 22.97 21.72
CA ASN A 101 38.51 23.50 21.65
C ASN A 101 38.93 24.03 23.03
N LEU A 102 40.06 23.53 23.54
CA LEU A 102 40.59 23.84 24.86
C LEU A 102 41.97 24.50 24.76
N SER A 103 42.30 25.33 25.76
CA SER A 103 43.64 25.89 25.95
C SER A 103 44.27 25.26 27.19
N ALA A 104 45.52 24.81 27.10
CA ALA A 104 46.24 24.27 28.25
C ALA A 104 46.37 25.35 29.34
N GLY A 105 45.96 25.00 30.57
CA GLY A 105 45.87 25.89 31.72
C GLY A 105 44.57 26.68 31.86
N SER A 106 43.64 26.63 30.90
CA SER A 106 42.31 27.25 31.06
C SER A 106 41.32 26.29 31.74
N ASN A 107 40.41 26.85 32.54
CA ASN A 107 39.26 26.12 33.08
C ASN A 107 38.03 26.44 32.22
N ASN A 108 37.38 25.41 31.69
CA ASN A 108 36.24 25.51 30.79
C ASN A 108 35.13 24.60 31.32
N THR A 109 33.94 25.14 31.56
CA THR A 109 32.76 24.37 31.96
C THR A 109 31.81 24.28 30.76
N TYR A 110 31.49 23.06 30.34
CA TYR A 110 30.48 22.77 29.32
C TYR A 110 29.19 22.31 30.00
N LYS A 111 28.07 22.98 29.74
CA LYS A 111 26.74 22.57 30.24
C LYS A 111 26.14 21.53 29.29
N PHE A 112 25.70 20.40 29.83
CA PHE A 112 24.98 19.40 29.06
C PHE A 112 23.58 19.90 28.66
N PRO A 113 23.06 19.49 27.48
CA PRO A 113 21.66 19.61 27.15
C PRO A 113 20.75 18.93 28.19
N GLU A 114 19.48 19.31 28.20
CA GLU A 114 18.46 18.59 28.96
C GLU A 114 18.29 17.17 28.39
N VAL A 115 18.08 16.19 29.28
CA VAL A 115 17.92 14.78 28.92
C VAL A 115 16.44 14.41 28.92
N CYS A 116 15.96 13.88 27.79
CA CYS A 116 14.67 13.22 27.68
C CYS A 116 14.79 11.78 28.17
N ASN A 117 13.97 11.39 29.16
CA ASN A 117 13.74 10.00 29.53
C ASN A 117 12.24 9.67 29.49
N TYR A 118 11.78 9.22 28.34
CA TYR A 118 10.37 8.88 28.02
C TYR A 118 9.72 7.87 28.98
N LYS A 119 10.49 6.99 29.62
CA LYS A 119 9.98 5.98 30.58
C LYS A 119 9.75 6.51 31.99
N ASN A 120 10.02 7.79 32.24
CA ASN A 120 9.76 8.48 33.51
C ASN A 120 10.39 7.81 34.76
N THR A 121 11.39 6.95 34.57
CA THR A 121 12.37 6.65 35.61
C THR A 121 13.18 7.93 35.81
N SER A 122 12.98 8.61 36.94
CA SER A 122 13.63 9.89 37.24
C SER A 122 15.15 9.79 37.42
N LEU A 123 15.71 8.59 37.25
CA LEU A 123 17.12 8.25 37.35
C LEU A 123 17.63 7.78 35.98
N TYR A 124 18.43 8.64 35.35
CA TYR A 124 19.41 8.22 34.36
C TYR A 124 20.81 8.35 34.98
N ASN A 125 21.73 7.50 34.55
CA ASN A 125 23.14 7.57 34.87
C ASN A 125 23.88 8.19 33.68
N LEU A 126 24.66 9.24 33.93
CA LEU A 126 25.58 9.81 32.95
C LEU A 126 26.97 9.31 33.29
N LYS A 127 27.60 8.60 32.36
CA LYS A 127 28.99 8.13 32.47
C LYS A 127 29.82 8.78 31.36
N ILE A 128 31.02 9.24 31.69
CA ILE A 128 32.00 9.70 30.71
C ILE A 128 33.23 8.82 30.79
N ASP A 129 33.69 8.35 29.63
CA ASP A 129 34.95 7.64 29.46
C ASP A 129 35.82 8.40 28.44
N LEU A 130 37.15 8.26 28.54
CA LEU A 130 38.05 8.72 27.48
C LEU A 130 38.45 7.53 26.60
N LEU A 131 38.29 7.67 25.29
CA LEU A 131 38.65 6.63 24.34
C LEU A 131 40.15 6.29 24.46
N PHE A 132 40.44 5.00 24.58
CA PHE A 132 41.78 4.43 24.79
C PHE A 132 42.44 4.68 26.16
N GLN A 133 41.71 5.11 27.20
CA GLN A 133 42.22 5.17 28.58
C GLN A 133 41.29 4.45 29.56
N GLU A 134 41.87 3.76 30.54
CA GLU A 134 41.13 3.00 31.56
C GLU A 134 40.49 3.89 32.64
N SER A 135 40.97 5.13 32.79
CA SER A 135 40.43 6.10 33.74
C SER A 135 40.42 7.51 33.13
N LEU A 136 39.47 8.33 33.58
CA LEU A 136 39.43 9.74 33.21
C LEU A 136 40.66 10.47 33.78
N PRO A 137 41.39 11.26 32.97
CA PRO A 137 42.42 12.14 33.47
C PRO A 137 41.85 13.12 34.51
N GLY A 138 42.61 13.41 35.58
CA GLY A 138 42.19 14.33 36.64
C GLY A 138 41.94 15.78 36.23
N TYR A 139 42.10 16.12 34.94
CA TYR A 139 41.68 17.40 34.36
C TYR A 139 40.25 17.41 33.81
N ILE A 140 39.56 16.25 33.85
CA ILE A 140 38.19 16.05 33.41
C ILE A 140 37.37 15.68 34.65
N ASN A 141 36.46 16.57 35.04
CA ASN A 141 35.50 16.32 36.11
C ASN A 141 34.08 16.54 35.56
N TYR A 142 33.09 15.82 36.06
CA TYR A 142 31.74 15.92 35.52
C TYR A 142 30.66 15.54 36.53
N ASN A 143 29.43 15.87 36.19
CA ASN A 143 28.21 15.35 36.78
C ASN A 143 27.08 15.44 35.73
N ASN A 144 25.83 15.21 36.13
CA ASN A 144 24.69 15.12 35.22
C ASN A 144 24.38 16.42 34.45
N THR A 145 24.83 17.59 34.90
CA THR A 145 24.48 18.88 34.28
C THR A 145 25.64 19.60 33.61
N HIS A 146 26.89 19.26 33.94
CA HIS A 146 28.07 19.92 33.38
C HIS A 146 29.35 19.07 33.46
N LEU A 147 30.27 19.41 32.55
CA LEU A 147 31.59 18.83 32.32
C LEU A 147 32.63 19.94 32.48
N ASP A 148 33.49 19.83 33.50
CA ASP A 148 34.59 20.74 33.79
C ASP A 148 35.90 20.21 33.20
N LEU A 149 36.59 21.06 32.43
CA LEU A 149 37.76 20.73 31.63
C LEU A 149 38.89 21.72 31.95
N THR A 150 39.88 21.28 32.72
CA THR A 150 41.05 22.09 33.14
C THR A 150 42.38 21.44 32.73
N PRO A 151 42.65 21.24 31.42
CA PRO A 151 43.84 20.53 30.94
C PRO A 151 45.14 21.20 31.43
N PRO A 152 46.08 20.46 32.05
CA PRO A 152 47.31 21.03 32.57
C PRO A 152 48.24 21.53 31.45
N PHE A 153 49.13 22.46 31.81
CA PHE A 153 50.20 22.92 30.91
C PHE A 153 51.03 21.75 30.40
N GLY A 154 51.36 21.78 29.10
CA GLY A 154 52.17 20.76 28.44
C GLY A 154 51.36 19.64 27.77
N ILE A 155 50.05 19.51 28.02
CA ILE A 155 49.19 18.64 27.20
C ILE A 155 48.79 19.38 25.91
N ASN A 156 48.92 18.70 24.79
CA ASN A 156 48.45 19.12 23.47
C ASN A 156 47.97 17.91 22.66
N GLY A 157 47.06 18.16 21.71
CA GLY A 157 46.56 17.14 20.79
C GLY A 157 45.06 16.89 20.92
N GLN A 158 44.59 15.85 20.23
CA GLN A 158 43.19 15.44 20.18
C GLN A 158 42.95 14.25 21.12
N SER A 159 41.81 14.26 21.81
CA SER A 159 41.29 13.10 22.53
C SER A 159 39.77 13.03 22.37
N TYR A 160 39.17 11.85 22.59
CA TYR A 160 37.74 11.63 22.36
C TYR A 160 37.06 11.19 23.65
N LEU A 161 36.08 11.95 24.12
CA LEU A 161 35.20 11.55 25.21
C LEU A 161 34.03 10.75 24.64
N ILE A 162 33.68 9.66 25.32
CA ILE A 162 32.45 8.92 25.13
C ILE A 162 31.51 9.27 26.28
N VAL A 163 30.42 9.98 25.97
CA VAL A 163 29.35 10.28 26.93
C VAL A 163 28.28 9.21 26.75
N THR A 164 28.06 8.41 27.79
CA THR A 164 27.02 7.38 27.84
C THR A 164 25.90 7.85 28.77
N LEU A 165 24.68 7.92 28.24
CA LEU A 165 23.46 8.02 29.05
C LEU A 165 22.86 6.63 29.17
N SER A 166 22.62 6.14 30.38
CA SER A 166 21.92 4.86 30.61
C SER A 166 20.77 5.00 31.61
N SER A 167 19.75 4.16 31.46
CA SER A 167 18.69 3.99 32.46
C SER A 167 18.34 2.51 32.59
N GLU A 168 17.88 2.13 33.78
CA GLU A 168 17.47 0.76 34.11
C GLU A 168 15.96 0.64 33.92
N PHE A 169 15.53 -0.40 33.22
CA PHE A 169 14.14 -0.65 32.84
C PHE A 169 13.88 -2.16 32.76
N ASP A 170 12.98 -2.66 33.62
CA ASP A 170 12.56 -4.07 33.67
C ASP A 170 13.73 -5.07 33.62
N ASP A 171 14.72 -4.89 34.50
CA ASP A 171 15.99 -5.64 34.60
C ASP A 171 16.98 -5.48 33.41
N PHE A 172 16.67 -4.63 32.42
CA PHE A 172 17.56 -4.29 31.30
C PHE A 172 18.16 -2.87 31.44
N ILE A 173 19.39 -2.69 30.97
CA ILE A 173 20.04 -1.37 30.87
C ILE A 173 19.93 -0.87 29.43
N VAL A 174 19.08 0.12 29.18
CA VAL A 174 19.03 0.84 27.90
C VAL A 174 19.98 2.03 27.95
N PHE A 175 20.76 2.25 26.87
CA PHE A 175 21.75 3.32 26.83
C PHE A 175 21.94 3.92 25.43
N ASN A 176 22.34 5.19 25.40
CA ASN A 176 22.79 5.90 24.21
C ASN A 176 24.23 6.42 24.42
N GLN A 177 25.02 6.45 23.36
CA GLN A 177 26.41 6.92 23.38
C GLN A 177 26.63 8.07 22.39
N TYR A 178 27.43 9.03 22.82
CA TYR A 178 27.81 10.22 22.07
C TYR A 178 29.32 10.41 22.15
N MET A 179 29.93 10.96 21.10
CA MET A 179 31.37 11.21 21.05
C MET A 179 31.65 12.71 20.95
N ILE A 180 32.55 13.21 21.79
CA ILE A 180 33.01 14.61 21.80
C ILE A 180 34.52 14.62 21.56
N GLU A 181 34.97 15.29 20.51
CA GLU A 181 36.40 15.54 20.27
C GLU A 181 36.88 16.71 21.13
N LEU A 182 37.88 16.47 21.99
CA LEU A 182 38.62 17.52 22.70
C LEU A 182 39.88 17.88 21.91
N ASN A 183 40.00 19.13 21.48
CA ASN A 183 41.18 19.65 20.80
C ASN A 183 41.96 20.58 21.75
N ILE A 184 43.03 20.07 22.36
CA ILE A 184 43.82 20.80 23.37
C ILE A 184 45.01 21.49 22.70
N THR A 185 45.03 22.82 22.79
CA THR A 185 46.12 23.66 22.27
C THR A 185 46.98 24.22 23.40
N SER A 186 48.30 24.33 23.17
CA SER A 186 49.26 24.70 24.23
C SER A 186 49.37 26.20 24.52
N ARG A 187 48.60 27.06 23.84
CA ARG A 187 48.64 28.51 24.05
C ARG A 187 47.64 28.91 25.13
N PRO A 188 48.07 29.60 26.21
CA PRO A 188 47.14 30.23 27.13
C PRO A 188 46.45 31.39 26.42
N HIS A 189 45.17 31.24 26.08
CA HIS A 189 44.29 32.38 25.91
C HIS A 189 43.79 32.80 27.30
N ASP A 190 44.25 33.96 27.78
CA ASP A 190 43.94 34.52 29.13
C ASP A 190 42.46 34.90 29.37
N ASN A 191 41.55 34.45 28.50
CA ASN A 191 40.13 34.74 28.61
C ASN A 191 39.42 33.58 29.31
N LYS A 192 38.90 33.85 30.52
CA LYS A 192 37.82 33.04 31.13
C LYS A 192 36.52 33.23 30.33
N ALA A 193 36.48 32.66 29.13
CA ALA A 193 35.26 32.56 28.35
C ALA A 193 34.36 31.51 29.00
N ILE A 194 33.21 31.95 29.53
CA ILE A 194 32.09 31.02 29.70
C ILE A 194 31.73 30.58 28.28
N LEU A 195 31.92 29.30 27.97
CA LEU A 195 31.52 28.71 26.70
C LEU A 195 29.99 28.54 26.71
N GLU A 196 29.28 29.66 26.66
CA GLU A 196 27.94 29.64 26.08
C GLU A 196 28.08 29.10 24.66
N PRO A 197 27.13 28.27 24.19
CA PRO A 197 27.11 27.79 22.82
C PRO A 197 26.79 28.98 21.91
N SER A 198 27.82 29.77 21.58
CA SER A 198 27.83 30.67 20.43
C SER A 198 27.86 29.79 19.18
N ILE A 199 26.67 29.27 18.87
CA ILE A 199 26.40 28.53 17.66
C ILE A 199 26.56 29.52 16.50
N ASN A 200 27.80 29.68 16.06
CA ASN A 200 28.10 30.11 14.70
C ASN A 200 27.70 28.96 13.76
N GLN A 201 26.37 28.74 13.67
CA GLN A 201 25.67 28.12 12.54
C GLN A 201 25.93 28.99 11.31
N THR A 202 27.16 28.91 10.83
CA THR A 202 27.32 28.73 9.40
C THR A 202 26.65 27.38 9.12
N ASP A 203 25.43 27.43 8.57
CA ASP A 203 24.64 26.27 8.19
C ASP A 203 25.36 25.53 7.05
N TYR A 204 26.39 24.78 7.41
CA TYR A 204 26.92 23.70 6.60
C TYR A 204 25.83 22.65 6.53
N LYS A 205 24.93 22.78 5.55
CA LYS A 205 23.89 21.78 5.26
C LYS A 205 24.57 20.43 5.10
N ARG A 206 24.49 19.59 6.14
CA ARG A 206 25.16 18.28 6.20
C ARG A 206 24.50 17.25 5.30
N PHE A 207 23.30 17.55 4.82
CA PHE A 207 22.44 16.76 3.94
C PHE A 207 21.62 17.71 3.05
N ASP A 208 21.05 17.18 1.98
CA ASP A 208 20.12 17.91 1.11
C ASP A 208 18.67 17.69 1.58
N GLU A 209 18.05 18.74 2.12
CA GLU A 209 16.67 18.72 2.64
C GLU A 209 15.62 18.29 1.61
N ASN A 210 15.88 18.51 0.32
CA ASN A 210 14.97 18.16 -0.78
C ASN A 210 15.32 16.82 -1.42
N PHE A 211 16.30 16.10 -0.87
CA PHE A 211 16.73 14.80 -1.37
C PHE A 211 16.11 13.68 -0.53
N SER A 212 15.24 12.90 -1.17
CA SER A 212 14.48 11.82 -0.55
C SER A 212 14.46 10.58 -1.45
N MET A 213 14.02 9.47 -0.87
CA MET A 213 13.88 8.17 -1.53
C MET A 213 12.46 7.66 -1.31
N THR A 214 11.80 7.14 -2.34
CA THR A 214 10.44 6.61 -2.22
C THR A 214 10.31 5.26 -2.92
N ILE A 215 9.61 4.32 -2.29
CA ILE A 215 9.22 3.07 -2.94
C ILE A 215 8.00 3.40 -3.84
N THR A 216 8.20 3.44 -5.16
CA THR A 216 7.18 3.87 -6.13
C THR A 216 6.31 2.73 -6.64
N GLU A 217 6.79 1.50 -6.55
CA GLU A 217 6.06 0.28 -6.92
C GLU A 217 6.64 -0.94 -6.20
N ILE A 218 5.78 -1.93 -5.92
CA ILE A 218 6.17 -3.30 -5.58
C ILE A 218 5.26 -4.20 -6.42
N SER A 219 5.83 -5.06 -7.26
CA SER A 219 5.07 -5.99 -8.10
C SER A 219 4.70 -7.27 -7.34
N THR A 220 3.77 -8.06 -7.89
CA THR A 220 3.51 -9.46 -7.51
C THR A 220 4.74 -10.36 -7.70
N ASP A 221 5.54 -10.04 -8.72
CA ASP A 221 6.72 -10.80 -9.16
C ASP A 221 7.99 -10.44 -8.33
N SER A 222 7.81 -9.93 -7.10
CA SER A 222 8.88 -9.55 -6.16
C SER A 222 9.86 -8.45 -6.62
N TYR A 223 9.50 -7.58 -7.57
CA TYR A 223 10.30 -6.40 -7.90
C TYR A 223 9.84 -5.17 -7.12
N ALA A 224 10.77 -4.52 -6.40
CA ALA A 224 10.54 -3.20 -5.82
C ALA A 224 11.24 -2.13 -6.66
N THR A 225 10.50 -1.08 -7.01
CA THR A 225 11.00 0.12 -7.70
C THR A 225 11.15 1.23 -6.68
N ILE A 226 12.36 1.79 -6.60
CA ILE A 226 12.76 2.85 -5.67
C ILE A 226 13.16 4.06 -6.50
N GLU A 227 12.50 5.19 -6.30
CA GLU A 227 12.84 6.46 -6.95
C GLU A 227 13.51 7.41 -5.97
N PHE A 228 14.60 8.04 -6.41
CA PHE A 228 15.25 9.15 -5.72
C PHE A 228 14.69 10.48 -6.25
N SER A 229 14.39 11.44 -5.36
CA SER A 229 13.87 12.75 -5.78
C SER A 229 14.85 13.53 -6.67
N LYS A 230 16.15 13.19 -6.57
CA LYS A 230 17.25 13.73 -7.38
C LYS A 230 18.13 12.59 -7.91
N PRO A 231 18.73 12.72 -9.10
CA PRO A 231 19.75 11.78 -9.57
C PRO A 231 20.95 11.75 -8.62
N ILE A 232 21.53 10.58 -8.37
CA ILE A 232 22.62 10.37 -7.42
C ILE A 232 23.98 10.18 -8.12
N VAL A 233 25.07 10.38 -7.38
CA VAL A 233 26.43 10.04 -7.82
C VAL A 233 26.65 8.53 -7.70
N VAL A 234 26.86 7.83 -8.82
CA VAL A 234 26.98 6.36 -8.85
C VAL A 234 28.46 5.92 -8.81
N PRO A 235 28.96 5.31 -7.72
CA PRO A 235 30.32 4.77 -7.66
C PRO A 235 30.46 3.45 -8.44
N LYS A 236 31.68 3.14 -8.90
CA LYS A 236 31.97 1.91 -9.68
C LYS A 236 31.55 0.60 -9.00
N ASN A 237 31.50 0.56 -7.67
CA ASN A 237 31.15 -0.61 -6.87
C ASN A 237 29.74 -0.52 -6.24
N PHE A 238 28.84 0.29 -6.83
CA PHE A 238 27.52 0.61 -6.26
C PHE A 238 26.76 -0.61 -5.75
N ASN A 239 26.57 -1.66 -6.57
CA ASN A 239 25.78 -2.84 -6.18
C ASN A 239 26.32 -3.54 -4.91
N LYS A 240 27.64 -3.57 -4.70
CA LYS A 240 28.25 -4.15 -3.49
C LYS A 240 28.05 -3.25 -2.26
N LEU A 241 28.20 -1.94 -2.44
CA LEU A 241 28.03 -0.96 -1.36
C LEU A 241 26.54 -0.80 -0.98
N LEU A 242 25.63 -0.99 -1.93
CA LEU A 242 24.19 -0.87 -1.73
C LEU A 242 23.68 -1.89 -0.71
N LYS A 243 24.09 -3.17 -0.82
CA LYS A 243 23.76 -4.22 0.17
C LYS A 243 24.31 -3.95 1.58
N GLN A 244 25.20 -2.97 1.75
CA GLN A 244 25.73 -2.51 3.04
C GLN A 244 25.12 -1.19 3.52
N SER A 245 24.41 -0.48 2.64
CA SER A 245 23.94 0.91 2.86
C SER A 245 22.42 1.03 2.94
N LEU A 246 21.70 -0.04 2.61
CA LEU A 246 20.27 -0.22 2.84
C LEU A 246 20.07 -1.33 3.87
N SER A 247 19.23 -1.06 4.87
CA SER A 247 18.51 -2.09 5.62
C SER A 247 17.14 -2.27 4.95
N ILE A 248 16.77 -3.52 4.67
CA ILE A 248 15.44 -3.87 4.17
C ILE A 248 14.80 -4.78 5.21
N SER A 249 13.65 -4.39 5.71
CA SER A 249 12.87 -5.15 6.69
C SER A 249 11.41 -5.25 6.28
N PHE A 250 10.72 -6.20 6.89
CA PHE A 250 9.32 -6.53 6.66
C PHE A 250 8.61 -6.54 8.00
N GLY A 251 7.37 -6.06 8.01
CA GLY A 251 6.55 -6.11 9.20
C GLY A 251 5.14 -5.57 8.98
N SER A 252 4.30 -5.88 9.96
CA SER A 252 3.08 -5.12 10.24
C SER A 252 3.45 -3.85 11.03
N ASP A 253 2.47 -3.06 11.47
CA ASP A 253 2.72 -1.92 12.37
C ASP A 253 3.22 -2.32 13.78
N PHE A 254 3.32 -3.63 14.08
CA PHE A 254 3.60 -4.13 15.43
C PHE A 254 4.78 -5.12 15.54
N GLU A 255 5.10 -5.88 14.48
CA GLU A 255 6.18 -6.87 14.53
C GLU A 255 7.02 -6.87 13.24
N SER A 256 8.35 -6.83 13.39
CA SER A 256 9.30 -7.07 12.29
C SER A 256 9.76 -8.52 12.29
N TYR A 257 9.70 -9.18 11.14
CA TYR A 257 10.05 -10.59 11.03
C TYR A 257 10.86 -10.87 9.75
N ASN A 258 11.74 -11.87 9.79
CA ASN A 258 12.74 -12.08 8.75
C ASN A 258 12.28 -13.09 7.69
N VAL A 259 11.53 -12.60 6.68
CA VAL A 259 11.08 -13.37 5.50
C VAL A 259 11.92 -13.15 4.24
N LEU A 260 12.85 -12.20 4.25
CA LEU A 260 13.74 -11.94 3.11
C LEU A 260 15.02 -12.75 3.26
N ASP A 261 15.32 -13.62 2.29
CA ASP A 261 16.62 -14.27 2.19
C ASP A 261 17.66 -13.26 1.68
N SER A 262 17.35 -12.61 0.56
CA SER A 262 18.27 -11.70 -0.11
C SER A 262 17.54 -10.73 -1.05
N PHE A 263 18.27 -9.76 -1.59
CA PHE A 263 17.79 -8.93 -2.70
C PHE A 263 18.88 -8.70 -3.72
N ASP A 264 18.51 -8.53 -4.99
CA ASP A 264 19.45 -8.31 -6.10
C ASP A 264 19.09 -7.09 -6.94
N VAL A 265 20.12 -6.34 -7.34
CA VAL A 265 19.96 -5.14 -8.18
C VAL A 265 19.74 -5.58 -9.63
N GLN A 266 18.57 -5.25 -10.17
CA GLN A 266 18.18 -5.58 -11.54
C GLN A 266 18.59 -4.47 -12.50
N SER A 267 18.26 -3.22 -12.16
CA SER A 267 18.65 -2.05 -12.94
C SER A 267 18.81 -0.81 -12.07
N PHE A 268 19.70 0.08 -12.49
CA PHE A 268 19.86 1.40 -11.89
C PHE A 268 20.32 2.42 -12.93
N ASP A 269 19.57 3.52 -13.09
CA ASP A 269 19.90 4.60 -14.04
C ASP A 269 20.49 5.86 -13.37
N GLY A 270 20.65 5.82 -12.04
CA GLY A 270 21.07 6.97 -11.22
C GLY A 270 19.92 7.69 -10.50
N LYS A 271 18.65 7.48 -10.90
CA LYS A 271 17.46 8.04 -10.25
C LYS A 271 16.44 6.97 -9.84
N ILE A 272 16.29 5.91 -10.63
CA ILE A 272 15.37 4.79 -10.41
C ILE A 272 16.18 3.51 -10.22
N LEU A 273 16.04 2.90 -9.05
CA LEU A 273 16.65 1.65 -8.64
C LEU A 273 15.57 0.56 -8.61
N LYS A 274 15.72 -0.47 -9.45
CA LYS A 274 14.88 -1.67 -9.42
C LYS A 274 15.64 -2.82 -8.77
N ILE A 275 15.10 -3.36 -7.69
CA ILE A 275 15.61 -4.55 -7.00
C ILE A 275 14.61 -5.70 -7.12
N LYS A 276 15.12 -6.92 -7.22
CA LYS A 276 14.34 -8.15 -7.00
C LYS A 276 14.52 -8.56 -5.54
N LEU A 277 13.42 -8.80 -4.84
CA LEU A 277 13.36 -9.34 -3.50
C LEU A 277 13.31 -10.88 -3.63
N ASN A 278 14.15 -11.58 -2.88
CA ASN A 278 14.18 -13.04 -2.83
C ASN A 278 13.64 -13.46 -1.46
N PHE A 279 12.40 -13.93 -1.42
CA PHE A 279 11.72 -14.35 -0.19
C PHE A 279 12.05 -15.80 0.18
N ILE A 280 12.05 -16.11 1.48
CA ILE A 280 12.20 -17.49 1.99
C ILE A 280 10.93 -18.31 1.67
N ASP A 281 9.76 -17.72 1.91
CA ASP A 281 8.47 -18.25 1.49
C ASP A 281 7.63 -17.10 0.91
N GLN A 282 7.55 -17.07 -0.42
CA GLN A 282 6.84 -16.04 -1.16
C GLN A 282 5.32 -16.09 -0.93
N TYR A 283 4.72 -17.26 -0.65
CA TYR A 283 3.28 -17.39 -0.45
C TYR A 283 2.81 -16.84 0.90
N SER A 284 3.70 -16.75 1.88
CA SER A 284 3.39 -16.15 3.18
C SER A 284 3.14 -14.63 3.10
N ILE A 285 3.80 -13.95 2.15
CA ILE A 285 3.84 -12.49 2.06
C ILE A 285 2.48 -11.90 1.69
N SER A 286 1.95 -11.05 2.56
CA SER A 286 0.65 -10.38 2.43
C SER A 286 -0.51 -11.35 2.17
N SER A 287 -0.43 -12.56 2.75
CA SER A 287 -1.50 -13.57 2.71
C SER A 287 -2.58 -13.38 3.78
N GLY A 288 -2.29 -12.56 4.81
CA GLY A 288 -3.20 -12.24 5.91
C GLY A 288 -4.22 -11.14 5.58
N PHE A 289 -5.07 -10.82 6.56
CA PHE A 289 -6.00 -9.69 6.47
C PHE A 289 -5.26 -8.33 6.47
N ASP A 290 -4.18 -8.24 7.25
CA ASP A 290 -3.27 -7.10 7.23
C ASP A 290 -2.18 -7.35 6.19
N SER A 291 -1.99 -6.39 5.27
CA SER A 291 -0.95 -6.48 4.25
C SER A 291 0.40 -6.01 4.81
N ASP A 292 1.47 -6.74 4.49
CA ASP A 292 2.81 -6.44 4.96
C ASP A 292 3.37 -5.16 4.35
N LYS A 293 4.30 -4.53 5.07
CA LYS A 293 5.00 -3.32 4.60
C LYS A 293 6.47 -3.63 4.35
N LEU A 294 6.92 -3.33 3.15
CA LEU A 294 8.34 -3.25 2.81
C LEU A 294 8.87 -1.96 3.42
N ILE A 295 9.85 -2.07 4.31
CA ILE A 295 10.52 -0.94 4.95
C ILE A 295 11.96 -0.91 4.43
N ILE A 296 12.37 0.23 3.86
CA ILE A 296 13.75 0.45 3.41
C ILE A 296 14.31 1.64 4.18
N GLN A 297 15.35 1.39 4.98
CA GLN A 297 16.05 2.38 5.79
C GLN A 297 17.48 2.55 5.29
N ILE A 298 17.95 3.80 5.20
CA ILE A 298 19.31 4.13 4.80
C ILE A 298 20.24 4.08 6.00
N THR A 299 21.11 3.06 6.03
CA THR A 299 22.12 2.86 7.10
C THR A 299 23.41 3.64 6.83
N ASN A 300 23.75 3.88 5.56
CA ASN A 300 24.93 4.65 5.17
C ASN A 300 24.56 5.69 4.10
N ASN A 301 24.19 6.89 4.56
CA ASN A 301 23.77 7.98 3.69
C ASN A 301 24.87 8.50 2.74
N LYS A 302 26.16 8.25 3.02
CA LYS A 302 27.28 8.69 2.18
C LYS A 302 27.32 8.00 0.80
N LEU A 303 26.64 6.86 0.64
CA LEU A 303 26.48 6.23 -0.67
C LEU A 303 25.51 7.00 -1.58
N PHE A 304 24.52 7.67 -0.98
CA PHE A 304 23.47 8.39 -1.67
C PHE A 304 23.77 9.88 -1.57
N MET A 305 24.49 10.41 -2.56
CA MET A 305 24.76 11.84 -2.71
C MET A 305 24.05 12.37 -3.94
N ALA A 306 23.29 13.46 -3.80
CA ALA A 306 22.60 14.10 -4.92
C ALA A 306 23.62 14.71 -5.90
N LYS A 307 23.42 14.52 -7.20
CA LYS A 307 24.38 14.87 -8.25
C LYS A 307 24.52 16.38 -8.51
N ASP A 308 23.51 17.16 -8.13
CA ASP A 308 23.44 18.61 -8.28
C ASP A 308 24.10 19.35 -7.09
N THR A 309 23.81 18.93 -5.86
CA THR A 309 24.33 19.57 -4.63
C THR A 309 25.59 18.91 -4.08
N ASN A 310 25.87 17.66 -4.47
CA ASN A 310 26.91 16.81 -3.88
C ASN A 310 26.79 16.65 -2.35
N LEU A 311 25.56 16.78 -1.83
CA LEU A 311 25.22 16.55 -0.43
C LEU A 311 24.52 15.19 -0.27
N PRO A 312 24.69 14.51 0.88
CA PRO A 312 24.07 13.22 1.12
C PRO A 312 22.57 13.36 1.43
N ILE A 313 21.84 12.24 1.34
CA ILE A 313 20.50 12.12 1.89
C ILE A 313 20.52 12.23 3.43
N LEU A 314 19.37 12.54 4.04
CA LEU A 314 19.20 12.55 5.49
C LEU A 314 19.59 11.17 6.09
N SER A 315 20.34 11.19 7.19
CA SER A 315 20.68 9.97 7.95
C SER A 315 19.42 9.34 8.54
N ASN A 316 19.35 8.01 8.56
CA ASN A 316 18.19 7.23 9.02
C ASN A 316 16.90 7.50 8.23
N PHE A 317 16.99 8.05 7.02
CA PHE A 317 15.84 8.19 6.13
C PHE A 317 15.20 6.82 5.89
N GLN A 318 13.88 6.74 6.04
CA GLN A 318 13.07 5.53 5.90
C GLN A 318 11.96 5.77 4.86
N SER A 319 11.76 4.79 3.98
CA SER A 319 10.58 4.71 3.12
C SER A 319 9.86 3.40 3.39
N GLN A 320 8.52 3.41 3.33
CA GLN A 320 7.71 2.22 3.53
C GLN A 320 6.57 2.14 2.52
N ARG A 321 6.19 0.92 2.14
CA ARG A 321 5.06 0.68 1.23
C ARG A 321 4.46 -0.70 1.44
N VAL A 322 3.14 -0.79 1.31
CA VAL A 322 2.39 -2.05 1.32
C VAL A 322 2.83 -2.94 0.16
N ILE A 323 3.13 -4.20 0.47
CA ILE A 323 3.48 -5.26 -0.48
C ILE A 323 2.18 -5.94 -0.93
N PRO A 324 1.92 -6.10 -2.23
CA PRO A 324 0.81 -6.93 -2.69
C PRO A 324 1.11 -8.41 -2.40
N GLN A 325 0.09 -9.26 -2.33
CA GLN A 325 0.30 -10.71 -2.26
C GLN A 325 1.25 -11.16 -3.38
N GLN A 326 2.27 -11.94 -3.02
CA GLN A 326 3.33 -12.32 -3.95
C GLN A 326 3.02 -13.67 -4.62
N THR A 327 3.37 -13.79 -5.90
CA THR A 327 3.09 -15.00 -6.71
C THR A 327 4.37 -15.64 -7.21
N ASN A 328 4.61 -16.91 -6.84
CA ASN A 328 5.73 -17.72 -7.33
C ASN A 328 5.32 -18.60 -8.54
N GLU A 329 4.28 -18.20 -9.27
CA GLU A 329 3.93 -18.83 -10.55
C GLU A 329 4.94 -18.41 -11.62
N ASP A 330 5.25 -19.32 -12.54
CA ASP A 330 6.06 -19.00 -13.71
C ASP A 330 5.37 -17.89 -14.52
N GLN A 331 6.16 -17.00 -15.14
CA GLN A 331 5.62 -15.81 -15.83
C GLN A 331 4.56 -16.16 -16.88
N ASP A 332 4.70 -17.32 -17.53
CA ASP A 332 3.76 -17.87 -18.51
C ASP A 332 2.40 -18.23 -17.87
N GLU A 333 2.38 -18.75 -16.64
CA GLU A 333 1.16 -19.08 -15.91
C GLU A 333 0.44 -17.80 -15.43
N ILE A 334 1.19 -16.82 -14.91
CA ILE A 334 0.67 -15.50 -14.56
C ILE A 334 0.05 -14.80 -15.78
N ASP A 335 0.69 -14.85 -16.95
CA ASP A 335 0.18 -14.21 -18.16
C ASP A 335 -1.04 -14.95 -18.74
N ASN A 336 -1.11 -16.28 -18.60
CA ASN A 336 -2.31 -17.07 -18.87
C ASN A 336 -3.47 -16.71 -17.92
N GLN A 337 -3.19 -16.50 -16.62
CA GLN A 337 -4.19 -16.01 -15.66
C GLN A 337 -4.66 -14.59 -15.99
N LYS A 338 -3.75 -13.66 -16.36
CA LYS A 338 -4.11 -12.30 -16.79
C LYS A 338 -5.02 -12.31 -18.02
N GLN A 339 -4.72 -13.13 -19.03
CA GLN A 339 -5.59 -13.30 -20.20
C GLN A 339 -6.96 -13.85 -19.81
N THR A 340 -7.00 -14.87 -18.94
CA THR A 340 -8.26 -15.45 -18.43
C THR A 340 -9.08 -14.41 -17.65
N ASN A 341 -8.44 -13.61 -16.80
CA ASN A 341 -9.08 -12.54 -16.03
C ASN A 341 -9.59 -11.39 -16.92
N GLN A 342 -8.89 -11.05 -18.00
CA GLN A 342 -9.37 -10.10 -19.01
C GLN A 342 -10.63 -10.63 -19.71
N ILE A 343 -10.61 -11.89 -20.17
CA ILE A 343 -11.79 -12.54 -20.81
C ILE A 343 -12.99 -12.57 -19.85
N ILE A 344 -12.78 -12.91 -18.57
CA ILE A 344 -13.83 -12.88 -17.54
C ILE A 344 -14.35 -11.45 -17.33
N THR A 345 -13.47 -10.46 -17.28
CA THR A 345 -13.83 -9.04 -17.10
C THR A 345 -14.66 -8.53 -18.28
N ASP A 346 -14.30 -8.89 -19.51
CA ASP A 346 -15.03 -8.53 -20.73
C ASP A 346 -16.42 -9.19 -20.77
N ILE A 347 -16.52 -10.48 -20.41
CA ILE A 347 -17.80 -11.21 -20.32
C ILE A 347 -18.72 -10.60 -19.25
N LEU A 348 -18.19 -10.28 -18.07
CA LEU A 348 -18.95 -9.63 -16.99
C LEU A 348 -19.41 -8.23 -17.41
N SER A 349 -18.52 -7.44 -18.01
CA SER A 349 -18.83 -6.09 -18.50
C SER A 349 -19.92 -6.13 -19.57
N ALA A 350 -19.79 -7.01 -20.57
CA ALA A 350 -20.79 -7.20 -21.61
C ALA A 350 -22.15 -7.65 -21.03
N SER A 351 -22.13 -8.54 -20.03
CA SER A 351 -23.35 -9.00 -19.35
C SER A 351 -24.05 -7.88 -18.59
N ILE A 352 -23.29 -7.05 -17.86
CA ILE A 352 -23.81 -5.89 -17.12
C ILE A 352 -24.38 -4.85 -18.08
N TYR A 353 -23.64 -4.48 -19.14
CA TYR A 353 -24.12 -3.51 -20.12
C TYR A 353 -25.34 -4.01 -20.90
N SER A 354 -25.37 -5.29 -21.27
CA SER A 354 -26.56 -5.92 -21.89
C SER A 354 -27.78 -5.87 -20.95
N GLY A 355 -27.58 -6.18 -19.66
CA GLY A 355 -28.62 -6.06 -18.64
C GLY A 355 -29.16 -4.63 -18.48
N ILE A 356 -28.28 -3.62 -18.48
CA ILE A 356 -28.67 -2.19 -18.43
C ILE A 356 -29.45 -1.78 -19.69
N ILE A 357 -29.00 -2.18 -20.88
CA ILE A 357 -29.67 -1.87 -22.15
C ILE A 357 -31.06 -2.50 -22.18
N ILE A 358 -31.17 -3.81 -21.90
CA ILE A 358 -32.46 -4.54 -21.88
C ILE A 358 -33.39 -3.96 -20.81
N GLY A 359 -32.88 -3.66 -19.62
CA GLY A 359 -33.65 -3.03 -18.54
C GLY A 359 -34.18 -1.64 -18.92
N THR A 360 -33.35 -0.84 -19.62
CA THR A 360 -33.74 0.49 -20.10
C THR A 360 -34.82 0.39 -21.17
N PHE A 361 -34.63 -0.45 -22.20
CA PHE A 361 -35.63 -0.67 -23.25
C PHE A 361 -36.94 -1.22 -22.69
N SER A 362 -36.88 -2.16 -21.75
CA SER A 362 -38.07 -2.69 -21.06
C SER A 362 -38.79 -1.60 -20.26
N GLY A 363 -38.06 -0.81 -19.47
CA GLY A 363 -38.61 0.30 -18.69
C GLY A 363 -39.28 1.37 -19.56
N THR A 364 -38.63 1.81 -20.64
CA THR A 364 -39.20 2.79 -21.59
C THR A 364 -40.41 2.21 -22.33
N SER A 365 -40.37 0.93 -22.73
CA SER A 365 -41.50 0.27 -23.39
C SER A 365 -42.71 0.14 -22.46
N LEU A 366 -42.48 -0.20 -21.18
CA LEU A 366 -43.54 -0.31 -20.18
C LEU A 366 -44.12 1.07 -19.82
N GLN A 367 -43.27 2.11 -19.75
CA GLN A 367 -43.71 3.50 -19.57
C GLN A 367 -44.56 3.99 -20.75
N MET A 368 -44.17 3.66 -21.99
CA MET A 368 -44.95 3.98 -23.19
C MET A 368 -46.28 3.22 -23.22
N LEU A 369 -46.29 1.94 -22.84
CA LEU A 369 -47.50 1.13 -22.72
C LEU A 369 -48.46 1.70 -21.66
N TRP A 370 -47.96 2.10 -20.49
CA TRP A 370 -48.75 2.80 -19.46
C TRP A 370 -49.29 4.14 -19.94
N GLY A 371 -48.48 4.92 -20.66
CA GLY A 371 -48.93 6.15 -21.31
C GLY A 371 -50.07 5.89 -22.29
N PHE A 372 -49.94 4.87 -23.14
CA PHE A 372 -50.97 4.44 -24.07
C PHE A 372 -52.26 4.02 -23.35
N ILE A 373 -52.17 3.16 -22.32
CA ILE A 373 -53.32 2.73 -21.50
C ILE A 373 -54.05 3.92 -20.87
N ASN A 374 -53.32 4.87 -20.28
CA ASN A 374 -53.91 6.06 -19.65
C ASN A 374 -54.58 6.97 -20.69
N THR A 375 -53.98 7.14 -21.88
CA THR A 375 -54.60 7.85 -23.01
C THR A 375 -55.83 7.11 -23.53
N LEU A 376 -55.80 5.77 -23.58
CA LEU A 376 -56.93 4.91 -23.92
C LEU A 376 -58.11 5.15 -22.98
N GLN A 377 -57.85 5.10 -21.67
CA GLN A 377 -58.85 5.32 -20.63
C GLN A 377 -59.50 6.71 -20.78
N LEU A 378 -58.69 7.76 -20.94
CA LEU A 378 -59.19 9.12 -21.18
C LEU A 378 -60.08 9.21 -22.44
N ILE A 379 -59.67 8.58 -23.54
CA ILE A 379 -60.45 8.51 -24.78
C ILE A 379 -61.76 7.74 -24.55
N THR A 380 -61.74 6.56 -23.92
CA THR A 380 -62.95 5.78 -23.60
C THR A 380 -63.92 6.47 -22.64
N HIS A 381 -63.46 7.40 -21.80
CA HIS A 381 -64.33 8.24 -20.98
C HIS A 381 -64.78 9.53 -21.67
N THR A 382 -64.20 9.89 -22.83
CA THR A 382 -64.57 11.11 -23.57
C THR A 382 -66.04 11.19 -24.00
N PRO A 383 -66.76 10.09 -24.34
CA PRO A 383 -68.20 10.11 -24.65
C PRO A 383 -69.11 10.39 -23.45
N LEU A 384 -68.62 10.23 -22.21
CA LEU A 384 -69.38 10.55 -20.99
C LEU A 384 -69.40 12.06 -20.70
N PHE A 385 -68.44 12.82 -21.25
CA PHE A 385 -68.52 14.27 -21.25
C PHE A 385 -69.47 14.72 -22.35
N GLN A 386 -70.54 15.45 -21.98
CA GLN A 386 -71.57 15.99 -22.90
C GLN A 386 -71.07 17.18 -23.75
N ILE A 387 -69.88 17.03 -24.33
CA ILE A 387 -69.24 18.00 -25.21
C ILE A 387 -69.81 17.80 -26.62
N HIS A 388 -70.33 18.87 -27.20
CA HIS A 388 -70.93 18.83 -28.53
C HIS A 388 -69.82 18.89 -29.59
N TYR A 389 -69.40 17.73 -30.10
CA TYR A 389 -68.40 17.62 -31.17
C TYR A 389 -68.97 17.99 -32.54
N THR A 390 -68.13 18.57 -33.40
CA THR A 390 -68.45 18.72 -34.83
C THR A 390 -68.33 17.37 -35.54
N LEU A 391 -69.07 17.18 -36.65
CA LEU A 391 -69.13 15.89 -37.36
C LEU A 391 -67.74 15.32 -37.74
N ASN A 392 -66.81 16.19 -38.13
CA ASN A 392 -65.44 15.77 -38.49
C ASN A 392 -64.66 15.23 -37.26
N ILE A 393 -64.88 15.82 -36.08
CA ILE A 393 -64.29 15.34 -34.83
C ILE A 393 -64.98 14.04 -34.38
N LEU A 394 -66.29 13.91 -34.59
CA LEU A 394 -67.04 12.68 -34.30
C LEU A 394 -66.52 11.49 -35.14
N LEU A 395 -66.35 11.68 -36.45
CA LEU A 395 -65.80 10.66 -37.35
C LEU A 395 -64.35 10.29 -37.01
N PHE A 396 -63.54 11.28 -36.61
CA PHE A 396 -62.18 11.03 -36.14
C PHE A 396 -62.16 10.24 -34.82
N LEU A 397 -62.98 10.63 -33.83
CA LEU A 397 -63.10 9.91 -32.57
C LEU A 397 -63.61 8.48 -32.77
N GLN A 398 -64.57 8.27 -33.68
CA GLN A 398 -65.04 6.94 -34.06
C GLN A 398 -63.91 6.09 -34.66
N ALA A 399 -63.17 6.61 -35.64
CA ALA A 399 -62.02 5.89 -36.20
C ALA A 399 -60.93 5.59 -35.15
N VAL A 400 -60.72 6.48 -34.18
CA VAL A 400 -59.84 6.23 -33.03
C VAL A 400 -60.42 5.11 -32.15
N PHE A 401 -61.73 5.10 -31.84
CA PHE A 401 -62.36 4.01 -31.09
C PHE A 401 -62.27 2.66 -31.78
N ASP A 402 -62.49 2.61 -33.10
CA ASP A 402 -62.40 1.38 -33.90
C ASP A 402 -60.97 0.80 -33.84
N VAL A 403 -59.94 1.65 -33.94
CA VAL A 403 -58.53 1.24 -33.76
C VAL A 403 -58.20 0.85 -32.31
N VAL A 404 -58.72 1.59 -31.33
CA VAL A 404 -58.48 1.41 -29.89
C VAL A 404 -59.09 0.11 -29.36
N ASN A 405 -60.27 -0.26 -29.83
CA ASN A 405 -60.94 -1.53 -29.50
C ASN A 405 -60.34 -2.72 -30.28
N LEU A 406 -59.30 -2.49 -31.09
CA LEU A 406 -58.72 -3.46 -32.03
C LEU A 406 -59.74 -4.02 -33.03
N ASP A 407 -60.78 -3.23 -33.35
CA ASP A 407 -61.80 -3.55 -34.34
C ASP A 407 -61.84 -2.57 -35.54
N PRO A 408 -60.72 -2.35 -36.27
CA PRO A 408 -60.72 -1.51 -37.47
C PRO A 408 -61.46 -2.14 -38.66
N TYR A 409 -62.01 -3.34 -38.50
CA TYR A 409 -62.63 -4.13 -39.57
C TYR A 409 -64.11 -4.48 -39.34
N LYS A 410 -64.69 -4.04 -38.21
CA LYS A 410 -66.02 -4.44 -37.76
C LYS A 410 -66.19 -5.96 -37.75
N ILE A 411 -65.35 -6.63 -36.98
CA ILE A 411 -65.28 -8.08 -36.81
C ILE A 411 -66.66 -8.63 -36.43
N GLU A 412 -67.51 -7.89 -35.72
CA GLU A 412 -68.90 -8.29 -35.46
C GLU A 412 -69.76 -8.39 -36.74
N GLU A 413 -69.67 -7.42 -37.68
CA GLU A 413 -70.36 -7.50 -38.98
C GLU A 413 -69.79 -8.65 -39.82
N GLN A 414 -68.48 -8.88 -39.79
CA GLN A 414 -67.84 -9.98 -40.52
C GLN A 414 -68.17 -11.36 -39.94
N ILE A 415 -68.27 -11.49 -38.61
CA ILE A 415 -68.70 -12.73 -37.93
C ILE A 415 -70.19 -12.98 -38.22
N LYS A 416 -71.05 -11.95 -38.17
CA LYS A 416 -72.46 -12.08 -38.56
C LYS A 416 -72.61 -12.57 -40.00
N TRP A 417 -71.81 -12.05 -40.92
CA TRP A 417 -71.79 -12.51 -42.31
C TRP A 417 -71.23 -13.94 -42.45
N LEU A 418 -70.07 -14.23 -41.85
CA LEU A 418 -69.37 -15.53 -41.98
C LEU A 418 -70.15 -16.70 -41.39
N PHE A 419 -70.82 -16.49 -40.25
CA PHE A 419 -71.66 -17.49 -39.58
C PHE A 419 -73.16 -17.34 -39.90
N ASN A 420 -73.51 -16.43 -40.80
CA ASN A 420 -74.88 -16.10 -41.21
C ASN A 420 -75.83 -15.87 -40.01
N LEU A 421 -75.33 -15.18 -38.99
CA LEU A 421 -76.07 -14.89 -37.76
C LEU A 421 -77.12 -13.81 -38.04
N LYS A 422 -78.38 -14.16 -37.81
CA LYS A 422 -79.52 -13.26 -37.85
C LYS A 422 -79.44 -12.18 -36.76
N PRO A 423 -80.17 -11.06 -36.88
CA PRO A 423 -80.39 -10.13 -35.77
C PRO A 423 -80.98 -10.88 -34.55
N SER A 424 -80.67 -10.42 -33.33
CA SER A 424 -81.18 -11.03 -32.08
C SER A 424 -82.71 -11.05 -31.99
N GLU A 425 -83.38 -10.14 -32.69
CA GLU A 425 -84.84 -9.98 -32.79
C GLU A 425 -85.49 -10.98 -33.77
N GLU A 426 -84.69 -11.65 -34.60
CA GLU A 426 -85.15 -12.55 -35.68
C GLU A 426 -84.95 -14.04 -35.34
N TYR A 427 -84.37 -14.35 -34.17
CA TYR A 427 -84.45 -15.66 -33.55
C TYR A 427 -85.75 -15.77 -32.76
N GLU A 428 -86.41 -16.93 -32.81
CA GLU A 428 -87.58 -17.17 -31.97
C GLU A 428 -87.20 -17.05 -30.48
N PRO A 429 -88.05 -16.44 -29.64
CA PRO A 429 -87.79 -16.34 -28.21
C PRO A 429 -87.65 -17.74 -27.61
N TYR A 430 -86.47 -18.03 -27.07
CA TYR A 430 -86.03 -19.38 -26.66
C TYR A 430 -86.87 -20.03 -25.54
N ASN A 431 -87.91 -19.34 -25.03
CA ASN A 431 -88.67 -19.71 -23.83
C ASN A 431 -90.17 -19.99 -24.07
N ASP A 432 -90.69 -19.96 -25.31
CA ASP A 432 -92.13 -20.20 -25.56
C ASP A 432 -92.53 -21.70 -25.59
N LEU A 433 -91.66 -22.60 -25.09
CA LEU A 433 -91.92 -24.03 -24.93
C LEU A 433 -91.52 -24.56 -23.54
N LEU A 434 -92.31 -24.19 -22.52
CA LEU A 434 -92.38 -24.90 -21.23
C LEU A 434 -93.80 -24.80 -20.61
#